data_AF-C6A4Q7-F1
#
_entry.id   AF-C6A4Q7-F1
#
_cell.length_a   1.000
_cell.length_b   1.000
_cell.length_c   1.000
_cell.angle_alpha   90.00
_cell.angle_beta   90.00
_cell.angle_gamma   90.00
#
_symmetry.space_group_name_H-M   'P 1'
#
loop_
_entity.id
_entity.type
_entity.pdbx_description
1 polymer ?
#
loop_
_entity_poly.entity_id
_entity_poly.type
_entity_poly.pdbx_seq_one_letter_code
_entity_poly.pdbx_strand_id
1 'polypeptide(L)'
;MLEGGKAMKAEINIALREFHSSIRSKRFVITLASYLFMIFFFTYSIRDELIQRAGQTEVAYTSLPLTGVDGNIVITPLSLSTTSNLSTILIFGSILGITLGADSINREIEDGTIKVLLSHPLYRDHLITGKFLGNALSLGLMISVGFVFSIDYLLLLGIPIDGSSLIRSLIAAFVTLVYTTIFLSMGIAFSSLLKRSEISTLVAIVFVIFLILVYPLVSPTLASKLVGEKPYCPSEYNENKIDSCIAMKEWEKKRLLWKKRLLTLTPTYHYGSLITYVFSGDELTQDYIPLEESLSLGVTSLLIFLNELILPLALAYIRFATMDLN
;
A
#
# COMPACT_ATOMS: atom_id res chain seq x y z
N MET A 1 -29.94 -19.24 12.98
CA MET A 1 -29.15 -18.42 13.94
C MET A 1 -28.06 -19.20 14.67
N LEU A 2 -28.25 -20.46 15.08
CA LEU A 2 -27.23 -21.25 15.79
C LEU A 2 -26.06 -21.75 14.91
N GLU A 3 -26.26 -21.95 13.60
CA GLU A 3 -25.18 -22.34 12.67
C GLU A 3 -24.25 -21.18 12.31
N GLY A 4 -24.79 -19.98 12.05
CA GLY A 4 -23.97 -18.79 11.77
C GLY A 4 -23.02 -18.42 12.91
N GLY A 5 -23.45 -18.59 14.17
CA GLY A 5 -22.59 -18.38 15.34
C GLY A 5 -21.49 -19.42 15.52
N LYS A 6 -21.68 -20.66 15.02
CA LYS A 6 -20.64 -21.69 15.02
C LYS A 6 -19.62 -21.47 13.89
N ALA A 7 -20.07 -21.06 12.71
CA ALA A 7 -19.21 -20.74 11.57
C ALA A 7 -18.29 -19.54 11.88
N MET A 8 -18.85 -18.43 12.39
CA MET A 8 -18.07 -17.25 12.78
C MET A 8 -17.02 -17.57 13.86
N LYS A 9 -17.36 -18.41 14.85
CA LYS A 9 -16.39 -18.86 15.86
C LYS A 9 -15.24 -19.69 15.27
N ALA A 10 -15.53 -20.51 14.26
CA ALA A 10 -14.52 -21.30 13.59
C ALA A 10 -13.56 -20.44 12.76
N GLU A 11 -14.07 -19.46 12.01
CA GLU A 11 -13.25 -18.49 11.27
C GLU A 11 -12.30 -17.73 12.19
N ILE A 12 -12.82 -17.21 13.31
CA ILE A 12 -12.02 -16.48 14.30
C ILE A 12 -10.95 -17.39 14.91
N ASN A 13 -11.28 -18.64 15.24
CA ASN A 13 -10.30 -19.59 15.79
C ASN A 13 -9.18 -19.91 14.78
N ILE A 14 -9.51 -20.08 13.50
CA ILE A 14 -8.52 -20.29 12.44
C ILE A 14 -7.62 -19.04 12.32
N ALA A 15 -8.22 -17.85 12.27
CA ALA A 15 -7.48 -16.59 12.16
C ALA A 15 -6.53 -16.38 13.34
N LEU A 16 -6.98 -16.63 14.57
CA LEU A 16 -6.16 -16.50 15.77
C LEU A 16 -5.02 -17.53 15.83
N ARG A 17 -5.29 -18.77 15.39
CA ARG A 17 -4.25 -19.80 15.27
C ARG A 17 -3.17 -19.38 14.27
N GLU A 18 -3.57 -18.88 13.11
CA GLU A 18 -2.66 -18.44 12.06
C GLU A 18 -1.82 -17.24 12.52
N PHE A 19 -2.47 -16.23 13.12
CA PHE A 19 -1.82 -15.07 13.73
C PHE A 19 -0.77 -15.47 14.78
N HIS A 20 -1.15 -16.36 15.71
CA HIS A 20 -0.24 -16.84 16.75
C HIS A 20 0.94 -17.62 16.18
N SER A 21 0.71 -18.47 15.17
CA SER A 21 1.76 -19.20 14.45
C SER A 21 2.73 -18.26 13.74
N SER A 22 2.18 -17.22 13.09
CA SER A 22 2.94 -16.21 12.36
C SER A 22 3.88 -15.43 13.28
N ILE A 23 3.36 -14.86 14.37
CA ILE A 23 4.15 -14.01 15.29
C ILE A 23 5.27 -14.77 15.98
N ARG A 24 5.05 -16.04 16.30
CA ARG A 24 6.07 -16.88 16.97
C ARG A 24 7.16 -17.35 16.01
N SER A 25 6.99 -17.15 14.71
CA SER A 25 7.95 -17.60 13.72
C SER A 25 9.23 -16.76 13.74
N LYS A 26 10.39 -17.41 13.56
CA LYS A 26 11.68 -16.70 13.38
C LYS A 26 11.63 -15.73 12.20
N ARG A 27 10.90 -16.10 11.14
CA ARG A 27 10.70 -15.28 9.94
C ARG A 27 10.05 -13.95 10.30
N PHE A 28 8.95 -13.98 11.07
CA PHE A 28 8.25 -12.78 11.52
C PHE A 28 9.14 -11.86 12.34
N VAL A 29 9.89 -12.40 13.31
CA VAL A 29 10.80 -11.60 14.14
C VAL A 29 11.89 -10.93 13.28
N ILE A 30 12.48 -11.65 12.32
CA ILE A 30 13.48 -11.09 11.40
C ILE A 30 12.88 -10.00 10.52
N THR A 31 11.67 -10.21 9.97
CA THR A 31 10.99 -9.21 9.14
C THR A 31 10.55 -7.98 9.93
N LEU A 32 10.14 -8.15 11.18
CA LEU A 32 9.80 -7.04 12.07
C LEU A 32 11.05 -6.23 12.43
N ALA A 33 12.14 -6.91 12.77
CA ALA A 33 13.41 -6.26 13.09
C ALA A 33 13.97 -5.48 11.88
N SER A 34 13.92 -6.05 10.67
CA SER A 34 14.38 -5.35 9.46
C SER A 34 13.48 -4.17 9.09
N TYR A 35 12.17 -4.29 9.28
CA TYR A 35 11.22 -3.20 9.09
C TYR A 35 11.49 -2.03 10.05
N LEU A 36 11.65 -2.31 11.35
CA LEU A 36 11.98 -1.28 12.34
C LEU A 36 13.34 -0.66 12.09
N PHE A 37 14.33 -1.45 11.68
CA PHE A 37 15.65 -0.94 11.30
C PHE A 37 15.57 0.01 10.11
N MET A 38 14.76 -0.29 9.09
CA MET A 38 14.53 0.60 7.97
C MET A 38 13.83 1.89 8.40
N ILE A 39 12.78 1.82 9.22
CA ILE A 39 12.11 3.02 9.74
C ILE A 39 13.10 3.91 10.48
N PHE A 40 13.89 3.31 11.37
CA PHE A 40 14.93 4.01 12.09
C PHE A 40 15.93 4.66 11.13
N PHE A 41 16.44 3.92 10.14
CA PHE A 41 17.42 4.43 9.18
C PHE A 41 16.90 5.62 8.38
N PHE A 42 15.67 5.53 7.83
CA PHE A 42 15.08 6.62 7.05
C PHE A 42 14.74 7.83 7.92
N THR A 43 14.19 7.62 9.12
CA THR A 43 13.87 8.72 10.04
C THR A 43 15.14 9.39 10.58
N TYR A 44 16.18 8.60 10.84
CA TYR A 44 17.50 9.12 11.21
C TYR A 44 18.12 9.96 10.08
N SER A 45 17.98 9.53 8.82
CA SER A 45 18.49 10.26 7.66
C SER A 45 17.90 11.67 7.50
N ILE A 46 16.68 11.91 8.02
CA ILE A 46 16.01 13.22 7.98
C ILE A 46 16.00 13.92 9.34
N ARG A 47 16.76 13.42 10.33
CA ARG A 47 16.74 13.92 11.71
C ARG A 47 16.96 15.42 11.81
N ASP A 48 17.95 15.94 11.10
CA ASP A 48 18.30 17.37 11.23
C ASP A 48 17.19 18.26 10.66
N GLU A 49 16.51 17.82 9.60
CA GLU A 49 15.32 18.49 9.07
C GLU A 49 14.13 18.41 10.05
N LEU A 50 13.92 17.26 10.68
CA LEU A 50 12.89 17.08 11.71
C LEU A 50 13.08 18.04 12.89
N ILE A 51 14.32 18.25 13.33
CA ILE A 51 14.66 19.16 14.42
C ILE A 51 14.47 20.62 14.00
N GLN A 52 14.90 20.98 12.79
CA GLN A 52 14.73 22.35 12.27
C GLN A 52 13.25 22.75 12.12
N ARG A 53 12.41 21.79 11.73
CA ARG A 53 10.96 21.98 11.53
C ARG A 53 10.14 21.72 12.80
N ALA A 54 10.78 21.54 13.96
CA ALA A 54 10.08 21.27 15.21
C ALA A 54 9.19 22.47 15.59
N GLY A 55 7.88 22.25 15.68
CA GLY A 55 6.89 23.30 16.00
C GLY A 55 6.53 24.22 14.84
N GLN A 56 6.94 23.90 13.61
CA GLN A 56 6.56 24.62 12.40
C GLN A 56 5.58 23.79 11.55
N THR A 57 4.62 24.46 10.93
CA THR A 57 3.70 23.91 9.93
C THR A 57 3.93 24.65 8.63
N GLU A 58 4.38 23.92 7.60
CA GLU A 58 4.56 24.47 6.25
C GLU A 58 3.87 23.56 5.25
N VAL A 59 3.35 24.14 4.17
CA VAL A 59 2.80 23.37 3.05
C VAL A 59 3.81 23.40 1.90
N ALA A 60 4.18 22.22 1.42
CA ALA A 60 5.08 22.10 0.28
C ALA A 60 4.57 21.12 -0.77
N TYR A 61 4.84 21.45 -2.03
CA TYR A 61 4.63 20.55 -3.13
C TYR A 61 5.57 19.35 -3.00
N THR A 62 4.98 18.17 -2.83
CA THR A 62 5.72 16.91 -2.68
C THR A 62 5.39 15.99 -3.85
N SER A 63 6.44 15.48 -4.49
CA SER A 63 6.32 14.44 -5.51
C SER A 63 6.72 13.09 -4.91
N LEU A 64 5.93 12.05 -5.19
CA LEU A 64 6.17 10.68 -4.74
C LEU A 64 6.47 9.79 -5.94
N PRO A 65 7.74 9.71 -6.41
CA PRO A 65 8.07 9.14 -7.71
C PRO A 65 7.61 7.69 -7.91
N LEU A 66 7.73 6.85 -6.87
CA LEU A 66 7.33 5.44 -6.91
C LEU A 66 5.82 5.25 -7.08
N THR A 67 5.02 6.20 -6.61
CA THR A 67 3.56 6.17 -6.79
C THR A 67 3.13 6.92 -8.04
N GLY A 68 3.97 7.85 -8.54
CA GLY A 68 3.65 8.75 -9.63
C GLY A 68 2.59 9.80 -9.27
N VAL A 69 2.35 10.01 -7.97
CA VAL A 69 1.45 11.00 -7.40
C VAL A 69 2.25 12.22 -6.96
N ASP A 70 1.63 13.38 -7.10
CA ASP A 70 2.14 14.66 -6.69
C ASP A 70 1.03 15.49 -6.04
N GLY A 71 1.38 16.31 -5.05
CA GLY A 71 0.41 17.17 -4.38
C GLY A 71 1.02 17.99 -3.25
N ASN A 72 0.23 18.94 -2.75
CA ASN A 72 0.62 19.81 -1.65
C ASN A 72 0.29 19.11 -0.33
N ILE A 73 1.33 18.83 0.45
CA ILE A 73 1.19 18.21 1.76
C ILE A 73 1.70 19.15 2.84
N VAL A 74 1.06 19.09 4.01
CA VAL A 74 1.57 19.75 5.21
C VAL A 74 2.78 18.97 5.71
N ILE A 75 3.89 19.67 5.86
CA ILE A 75 5.13 19.20 6.46
C ILE A 75 5.12 19.59 7.93
N THR A 76 4.84 18.59 8.76
CA THR A 76 5.08 18.56 10.20
C THR A 76 6.12 17.47 10.46
N PRO A 77 6.80 17.44 11.62
CA PRO A 77 7.76 16.38 11.90
C PRO A 77 7.16 14.96 11.76
N LEU A 78 5.91 14.77 12.20
CA LEU A 78 5.24 13.49 12.09
C LEU A 78 4.80 13.16 10.64
N SER A 79 4.25 14.12 9.89
CA SER A 79 3.88 13.87 8.49
C SER A 79 5.11 13.68 7.60
N LEU A 80 6.20 14.39 7.87
CA LEU A 80 7.47 14.25 7.17
C LEU A 80 8.10 12.87 7.44
N SER A 81 8.14 12.44 8.71
CA SER A 81 8.58 11.08 9.07
C SER A 81 7.70 10.03 8.39
N THR A 82 6.37 10.17 8.47
CA THR A 82 5.43 9.21 7.85
C THR A 82 5.61 9.14 6.33
N THR A 83 5.74 10.30 5.67
CA THR A 83 5.88 10.39 4.20
C THR A 83 7.26 9.91 3.74
N SER A 84 8.33 10.19 4.49
CA SER A 84 9.68 9.68 4.19
C SER A 84 9.73 8.15 4.27
N ASN A 85 9.11 7.58 5.30
CA ASN A 85 8.99 6.12 5.47
C ASN A 85 8.06 5.46 4.45
N LEU A 86 7.29 6.24 3.67
CA LEU A 86 6.32 5.70 2.73
C LEU A 86 6.95 4.81 1.67
N SER A 87 8.09 5.23 1.10
CA SER A 87 8.78 4.46 0.05
C SER A 87 9.23 3.08 0.56
N THR A 88 9.71 3.03 1.80
CA THR A 88 10.06 1.79 2.50
C THR A 88 8.84 0.90 2.67
N ILE A 89 7.77 1.45 3.24
CA ILE A 89 6.52 0.72 3.47
C ILE A 89 5.92 0.21 2.16
N LEU A 90 5.99 1.00 1.10
CA LEU A 90 5.48 0.66 -0.22
C LEU A 90 6.18 -0.56 -0.78
N ILE A 91 7.51 -0.66 -0.67
CA ILE A 91 8.27 -1.82 -1.17
C ILE A 91 8.20 -3.00 -0.18
N PHE A 92 8.49 -2.77 1.10
CA PHE A 92 8.53 -3.84 2.10
C PHE A 92 7.13 -4.40 2.37
N GLY A 93 6.13 -3.55 2.57
CA GLY A 93 4.78 -3.97 2.93
C GLY A 93 4.09 -4.78 1.84
N SER A 94 4.33 -4.44 0.58
CA SER A 94 3.78 -5.18 -0.57
C SER A 94 4.47 -6.53 -0.79
N ILE A 95 5.80 -6.60 -0.67
CA ILE A 95 6.55 -7.88 -0.72
C ILE A 95 6.13 -8.77 0.44
N LEU A 96 6.07 -8.24 1.66
CA LEU A 96 5.63 -8.99 2.83
C LEU A 96 4.20 -9.49 2.68
N GLY A 97 3.28 -8.61 2.28
CA GLY A 97 1.88 -8.96 2.04
C GLY A 97 1.76 -10.09 1.02
N ILE A 98 2.37 -9.95 -0.16
CA ILE A 98 2.23 -10.95 -1.22
C ILE A 98 2.89 -12.28 -0.88
N THR A 99 4.06 -12.27 -0.22
CA THR A 99 4.74 -13.50 0.19
C THR A 99 3.97 -14.26 1.27
N LEU A 100 3.42 -13.55 2.26
CA LEU A 100 2.55 -14.17 3.27
C LEU A 100 1.31 -14.80 2.61
N GLY A 101 0.78 -14.17 1.57
CA GLY A 101 -0.35 -14.71 0.81
C GLY A 101 0.02 -15.94 -0.04
N ALA A 102 1.14 -15.87 -0.77
CA ALA A 102 1.57 -16.90 -1.71
C ALA A 102 1.92 -18.24 -1.03
N ASP A 103 2.47 -18.19 0.18
CA ASP A 103 2.76 -19.38 0.99
C ASP A 103 1.55 -19.88 1.80
N SER A 104 0.41 -19.17 1.82
CA SER A 104 -0.68 -19.45 2.79
C SER A 104 -1.47 -20.75 2.52
N ILE A 105 -1.78 -21.06 1.25
CA ILE A 105 -2.57 -22.24 0.87
C ILE A 105 -1.64 -23.39 0.51
N ASN A 106 -0.69 -23.15 -0.39
CA ASN A 106 0.19 -24.20 -0.91
C ASN A 106 1.01 -24.89 0.17
N ARG A 107 1.44 -24.16 1.21
CA ARG A 107 2.16 -24.77 2.34
C ARG A 107 1.31 -25.76 3.12
N GLU A 108 0.01 -25.52 3.29
CA GLU A 108 -0.87 -26.49 3.95
C GLU A 108 -1.15 -27.72 3.10
N ILE A 109 -1.16 -27.56 1.78
CA ILE A 109 -1.26 -28.66 0.83
C ILE A 109 0.01 -29.53 0.89
N GLU A 110 1.19 -28.90 0.86
CA GLU A 110 2.49 -29.57 0.93
C GLU A 110 2.73 -30.26 2.28
N ASP A 111 2.35 -29.63 3.39
CA ASP A 111 2.45 -30.20 4.74
C ASP A 111 1.36 -31.27 5.02
N GLY A 112 0.42 -31.50 4.08
CA GLY A 112 -0.68 -32.45 4.23
C GLY A 112 -1.73 -32.08 5.28
N THR A 113 -1.62 -30.90 5.89
CA THR A 113 -2.49 -30.44 6.98
C THR A 113 -3.89 -30.04 6.50
N ILE A 114 -4.04 -29.73 5.20
CA ILE A 114 -5.32 -29.35 4.60
C ILE A 114 -6.39 -30.45 4.73
N LYS A 115 -5.99 -31.73 4.65
CA LYS A 115 -6.90 -32.89 4.80
C LYS A 115 -7.43 -33.03 6.23
N VAL A 116 -6.64 -32.63 7.22
CA VAL A 116 -7.02 -32.62 8.65
C VAL A 116 -7.94 -31.43 8.97
N LEU A 117 -7.72 -30.28 8.34
CA LEU A 117 -8.58 -29.10 8.49
C LEU A 117 -9.96 -29.32 7.87
N LEU A 118 -10.03 -30.03 6.74
CA LEU A 118 -11.28 -30.33 6.03
C LEU A 118 -12.06 -31.54 6.57
N SER A 119 -11.50 -32.30 7.51
CA SER A 119 -12.22 -33.40 8.16
C SER A 119 -13.21 -32.91 9.23
N HIS A 120 -13.09 -31.64 9.64
CA HIS A 120 -14.10 -30.95 10.43
C HIS A 120 -15.16 -30.35 9.49
N PRO A 121 -16.44 -30.24 9.90
CA PRO A 121 -17.51 -29.69 9.08
C PRO A 121 -17.37 -28.16 8.95
N LEU A 122 -16.37 -27.73 8.19
CA LEU A 122 -16.06 -26.34 7.88
C LEU A 122 -16.06 -26.17 6.37
N TYR A 123 -16.86 -25.24 5.87
CA TYR A 123 -16.87 -24.90 4.45
C TYR A 123 -15.51 -24.36 4.01
N ARG A 124 -15.10 -24.73 2.78
CA ARG A 124 -13.83 -24.32 2.15
C ARG A 124 -13.61 -22.80 2.14
N ASP A 125 -14.69 -22.03 2.12
CA ASP A 125 -14.67 -20.55 2.09
C ASP A 125 -14.24 -19.94 3.44
N HIS A 126 -14.57 -20.60 4.55
CA HIS A 126 -14.17 -20.13 5.88
C HIS A 126 -12.66 -20.27 6.12
N LEU A 127 -12.00 -21.21 5.41
CA LEU A 127 -10.55 -21.39 5.50
C LEU A 127 -9.80 -20.20 4.88
N ILE A 128 -10.19 -19.77 3.67
CA ILE A 128 -9.56 -18.62 3.00
C ILE A 128 -9.79 -17.34 3.81
N THR A 129 -11.02 -17.12 4.29
CA THR A 129 -11.34 -15.95 5.14
C THR A 129 -10.50 -15.96 6.41
N GLY A 130 -10.42 -17.10 7.11
CA GLY A 130 -9.61 -17.24 8.32
C GLY A 130 -8.12 -16.99 8.09
N LYS A 131 -7.56 -17.51 6.99
CA LYS A 131 -6.16 -17.27 6.59
C LYS A 131 -5.89 -15.81 6.25
N PHE A 132 -6.75 -15.21 5.46
CA PHE A 132 -6.66 -13.80 5.11
C PHE A 132 -6.69 -12.94 6.38
N LEU A 133 -7.65 -13.17 7.29
CA LEU A 133 -7.76 -12.42 8.54
C LEU A 133 -6.56 -12.63 9.46
N GLY A 134 -6.07 -13.86 9.64
CA GLY A 134 -4.90 -14.14 10.48
C GLY A 134 -3.61 -13.48 9.98
N ASN A 135 -3.39 -13.50 8.66
CA ASN A 135 -2.27 -12.81 8.03
C ASN A 135 -2.45 -11.28 8.03
N ALA A 136 -3.67 -10.77 7.82
CA ALA A 136 -3.98 -9.36 7.92
C ALA A 136 -3.76 -8.82 9.34
N LEU A 137 -4.12 -9.58 10.38
CA LEU A 137 -3.82 -9.24 11.78
C LEU A 137 -2.31 -9.19 12.03
N SER A 138 -1.55 -10.13 11.45
CA SER A 138 -0.08 -10.15 11.59
C SER A 138 0.55 -8.91 10.96
N LEU A 139 0.09 -8.51 9.77
CA LEU A 139 0.50 -7.26 9.11
C LEU A 139 0.07 -6.03 9.92
N GLY A 140 -1.15 -6.03 10.46
CA GLY A 140 -1.67 -4.97 11.32
C GLY A 140 -0.83 -4.77 12.56
N LEU A 141 -0.37 -5.84 13.21
CA LEU A 141 0.56 -5.75 14.33
C LEU A 141 1.89 -5.13 13.90
N MET A 142 2.49 -5.57 12.79
CA MET A 142 3.75 -5.01 12.29
C MET A 142 3.65 -3.50 12.02
N ILE A 143 2.59 -3.08 11.34
CA ILE A 143 2.35 -1.66 11.01
C ILE A 143 2.09 -0.86 12.29
N SER A 144 1.32 -1.40 13.24
CA SER A 144 1.07 -0.74 14.52
C SER A 144 2.35 -0.54 15.33
N VAL A 145 3.23 -1.56 15.38
CA VAL A 145 4.53 -1.44 16.05
C VAL A 145 5.42 -0.42 15.34
N GLY A 146 5.43 -0.37 14.01
CA GLY A 146 6.17 0.64 13.25
C GLY A 146 5.65 2.07 13.47
N PHE A 147 4.33 2.23 13.57
CA PHE A 147 3.68 3.51 13.88
C PHE A 147 4.06 4.01 15.28
N VAL A 148 3.94 3.16 16.30
CA VAL A 148 4.34 3.49 17.67
C VAL A 148 5.83 3.81 17.74
N PHE A 149 6.68 3.01 17.07
CA PHE A 149 8.11 3.25 17.01
C PHE A 149 8.47 4.60 16.35
N SER A 150 7.73 5.02 15.33
CA SER A 150 7.93 6.33 14.67
C SER A 150 7.60 7.49 15.61
N ILE A 151 6.52 7.37 16.38
CA ILE A 151 6.12 8.34 17.40
C ILE A 151 7.17 8.39 18.52
N ASP A 152 7.55 7.22 19.06
CA ASP A 152 8.53 7.11 20.14
C ASP A 152 9.86 7.75 19.74
N TYR A 153 10.32 7.54 18.50
CA TYR A 153 11.54 8.14 18.00
C TYR A 153 11.48 9.67 17.97
N LEU A 154 10.35 10.27 17.55
CA LEU A 154 10.17 11.72 17.57
C LEU A 154 10.12 12.29 18.99
N LEU A 155 9.47 11.57 19.92
CA LEU A 155 9.44 11.96 21.33
C LEU A 155 10.82 11.90 21.98
N LEU A 156 11.64 10.90 21.63
CA LEU A 156 13.04 10.80 22.07
C LEU A 156 13.91 11.97 21.60
N LEU A 157 13.59 12.57 20.44
CA LEU A 157 14.23 13.77 19.93
C LEU A 157 13.73 15.07 20.60
N GLY A 158 12.72 14.98 21.48
CA GLY A 158 12.10 16.14 22.13
C GLY A 158 11.23 16.97 21.19
N ILE A 159 10.78 16.39 20.08
CA ILE A 159 9.97 17.10 19.08
C ILE A 159 8.49 17.04 19.49
N PRO A 160 7.79 18.18 19.60
CA PRO A 160 6.37 18.18 19.94
C PRO A 160 5.54 17.57 18.81
N ILE A 161 4.56 16.73 19.17
CA ILE A 161 3.63 16.08 18.23
C ILE A 161 2.31 16.83 18.24
N ASP A 162 1.89 17.29 17.07
CA ASP A 162 0.59 17.91 16.89
C ASP A 162 -0.54 16.85 16.83
N GLY A 163 -1.68 17.20 17.43
CA GLY A 163 -2.85 16.30 17.51
C GLY A 163 -3.49 16.03 16.14
N SER A 164 -3.49 17.01 15.24
CA SER A 164 -4.05 16.84 13.89
C SER A 164 -3.15 15.92 13.06
N SER A 165 -1.83 16.08 13.15
CA SER A 165 -0.86 15.20 12.52
C SER A 165 -0.94 13.77 13.06
N LEU A 166 -1.22 13.59 14.35
CA LEU A 166 -1.37 12.27 14.96
C LEU A 166 -2.57 11.51 14.39
N ILE A 167 -3.74 12.15 14.33
CA ILE A 167 -4.95 11.54 13.75
C ILE A 167 -4.74 11.21 12.27
N ARG A 168 -4.11 12.11 11.51
CA ARG A 168 -3.80 11.87 10.09
C ARG A 168 -2.79 10.74 9.91
N SER A 169 -1.76 10.65 10.74
CA SER A 169 -0.80 9.55 10.70
C SER A 169 -1.44 8.21 11.09
N LEU A 170 -2.42 8.20 12.00
CA LEU A 170 -3.23 7.00 12.29
C LEU A 170 -4.08 6.57 11.09
N ILE A 171 -4.71 7.52 10.39
CA ILE A 171 -5.45 7.23 9.15
C ILE A 171 -4.49 6.72 8.07
N ALA A 172 -3.30 7.31 7.94
CA ALA A 172 -2.26 6.84 7.02
C ALA A 172 -1.84 5.40 7.34
N ALA A 173 -1.64 5.06 8.62
CA ALA A 173 -1.33 3.69 9.05
C ALA A 173 -2.46 2.71 8.70
N PHE A 174 -3.73 3.12 8.81
CA PHE A 174 -4.86 2.30 8.37
C PHE A 174 -4.87 2.11 6.84
N VAL A 175 -4.61 3.18 6.07
CA VAL A 175 -4.47 3.11 4.60
C VAL A 175 -3.32 2.17 4.21
N THR A 176 -2.20 2.21 4.94
CA THR A 176 -1.08 1.26 4.79
C THR A 176 -1.49 -0.17 5.08
N LEU A 177 -2.31 -0.41 6.11
CA LEU A 177 -2.82 -1.74 6.39
C LEU A 177 -3.64 -2.27 5.21
N VAL A 178 -4.60 -1.47 4.71
CA VAL A 178 -5.39 -1.85 3.54
C VAL A 178 -4.49 -2.11 2.32
N TYR A 179 -3.51 -1.25 2.06
CA TYR A 179 -2.51 -1.45 1.00
C TYR A 179 -1.83 -2.82 1.09
N THR A 180 -1.27 -3.16 2.24
CA THR A 180 -0.57 -4.45 2.42
C THR A 180 -1.52 -5.64 2.29
N THR A 181 -2.78 -5.50 2.70
CA THR A 181 -3.79 -6.55 2.53
C THR A 181 -4.22 -6.78 1.08
N ILE A 182 -4.10 -5.78 0.19
CA ILE A 182 -4.32 -5.96 -1.26
C ILE A 182 -3.25 -6.90 -1.83
N PHE A 183 -1.99 -6.69 -1.46
CA PHE A 183 -0.92 -7.61 -1.87
C PHE A 183 -1.09 -8.99 -1.24
N LEU A 184 -1.57 -9.06 0.02
CA LEU A 184 -1.94 -10.33 0.64
C LEU A 184 -3.02 -11.06 -0.17
N SER A 185 -4.08 -10.39 -0.62
CA SER A 185 -5.14 -11.04 -1.40
C SER A 185 -4.63 -11.50 -2.77
N MET A 186 -3.76 -10.73 -3.42
CA MET A 186 -3.06 -11.14 -4.64
C MET A 186 -2.18 -12.38 -4.41
N GLY A 187 -1.46 -12.43 -3.29
CA GLY A 187 -0.64 -13.58 -2.91
C GLY A 187 -1.48 -14.84 -2.70
N ILE A 188 -2.60 -14.73 -1.98
CA ILE A 188 -3.54 -15.85 -1.77
C ILE A 188 -4.09 -16.34 -3.12
N ALA A 189 -4.40 -15.42 -4.05
CA ALA A 189 -4.81 -15.79 -5.40
C ALA A 189 -3.73 -16.60 -6.14
N PHE A 190 -2.46 -16.17 -6.11
CA PHE A 190 -1.36 -16.96 -6.67
C PHE A 190 -1.16 -18.30 -5.99
N SER A 191 -1.37 -18.37 -4.67
CA SER A 191 -1.33 -19.63 -3.91
C SER A 191 -2.40 -20.61 -4.41
N SER A 192 -3.60 -20.13 -4.69
CA SER A 192 -4.69 -20.96 -5.22
C SER A 192 -4.52 -21.37 -6.70
N LEU A 193 -3.81 -20.57 -7.51
CA LEU A 193 -3.66 -20.80 -8.95
C LEU A 193 -2.51 -21.76 -9.29
N LEU A 194 -1.45 -21.75 -8.49
CA LEU A 194 -0.21 -22.48 -8.76
C LEU A 194 -0.08 -23.64 -7.78
N LYS A 195 0.16 -24.86 -8.29
CA LYS A 195 0.15 -26.10 -7.48
C LYS A 195 1.37 -26.30 -6.56
N ARG A 196 2.46 -25.57 -6.79
CA ARG A 196 3.73 -25.71 -6.04
C ARG A 196 3.99 -24.42 -5.27
N SER A 197 4.28 -24.50 -3.97
CA SER A 197 4.50 -23.33 -3.11
C SER A 197 5.69 -22.52 -3.59
N GLU A 198 6.80 -23.18 -3.95
CA GLU A 198 8.02 -22.52 -4.44
C GLU A 198 7.76 -21.66 -5.68
N ILE A 199 7.03 -22.20 -6.68
CA ILE A 199 6.71 -21.48 -7.91
C ILE A 199 5.72 -20.35 -7.62
N SER A 200 4.73 -20.59 -6.74
CA SER A 200 3.76 -19.57 -6.35
C SER A 200 4.41 -18.34 -5.75
N THR A 201 5.32 -18.56 -4.80
CA THR A 201 6.03 -17.49 -4.11
C THR A 201 7.00 -16.76 -5.04
N LEU A 202 7.70 -17.47 -5.93
CA LEU A 202 8.57 -16.84 -6.93
C LEU A 202 7.77 -15.95 -7.90
N VAL A 203 6.67 -16.47 -8.46
CA VAL A 203 5.81 -15.70 -9.38
C VAL A 203 5.21 -14.48 -8.68
N ALA A 204 4.75 -14.64 -7.43
CA ALA A 204 4.25 -13.53 -6.62
C ALA A 204 5.32 -12.44 -6.45
N ILE A 205 6.55 -12.80 -6.08
CA ILE A 205 7.66 -11.84 -5.92
C ILE A 205 7.96 -11.10 -7.24
N VAL A 206 8.02 -11.81 -8.36
CA VAL A 206 8.24 -11.19 -9.67
C VAL A 206 7.09 -10.23 -10.02
N PHE A 207 5.86 -10.63 -9.74
CA PHE A 207 4.66 -9.83 -10.03
C PHE A 207 4.61 -8.54 -9.19
N VAL A 208 4.91 -8.60 -7.89
CA VAL A 208 4.92 -7.40 -7.04
C VAL A 208 6.02 -6.43 -7.46
N ILE A 209 7.23 -6.93 -7.79
CA ILE A 209 8.33 -6.10 -8.28
C ILE A 209 7.93 -5.43 -9.60
N PHE A 210 7.28 -6.18 -10.50
CA PHE A 210 6.78 -5.63 -11.75
C PHE A 210 5.76 -4.50 -11.50
N LEU A 211 4.77 -4.70 -10.64
CA LEU A 211 3.74 -3.69 -10.36
C LEU A 211 4.28 -2.43 -9.69
N ILE A 212 5.27 -2.56 -8.80
CA ILE A 212 5.73 -1.45 -7.96
C ILE A 212 6.88 -0.68 -8.59
N LEU A 213 7.79 -1.38 -9.27
CA LEU A 213 9.01 -0.77 -9.78
C LEU A 213 8.94 -0.61 -11.30
N VAL A 214 8.64 -1.70 -12.01
CA VAL A 214 8.73 -1.72 -13.47
C VAL A 214 7.58 -0.93 -14.10
N TYR A 215 6.35 -1.14 -13.63
CA TYR A 215 5.17 -0.54 -14.23
C TYR A 215 5.15 1.01 -14.11
N PRO A 216 5.43 1.63 -12.94
CA PRO A 216 5.47 3.09 -12.84
C PRO A 216 6.59 3.71 -13.66
N LEU A 217 7.72 3.00 -13.84
CA LEU A 217 8.85 3.46 -14.66
C LEU A 217 8.52 3.43 -16.15
N VAL A 218 7.75 2.43 -16.61
CA VAL A 218 7.39 2.25 -18.02
C VAL A 218 6.18 3.12 -18.43
N SER A 219 5.28 3.44 -17.49
CA SER A 219 4.04 4.20 -17.74
C SER A 219 4.26 5.55 -18.46
N PRO A 220 5.23 6.42 -18.08
CA PRO A 220 5.48 7.68 -18.79
C PRO A 220 5.85 7.49 -20.27
N THR A 221 6.62 6.44 -20.57
CA THR A 221 7.05 6.11 -21.94
C THR A 221 5.89 5.55 -22.76
N LEU A 222 5.04 4.73 -22.15
CA LEU A 222 3.80 4.27 -22.78
C LEU A 222 2.86 5.44 -23.07
N ALA A 223 2.70 6.37 -22.12
CA ALA A 223 1.90 7.57 -22.31
C ALA A 223 2.40 8.41 -23.50
N SER A 224 3.72 8.63 -23.64
CA SER A 224 4.25 9.35 -24.80
C SER A 224 3.98 8.64 -26.12
N LYS A 225 4.00 7.31 -26.15
CA LYS A 225 3.67 6.55 -27.37
C LYS A 225 2.18 6.61 -27.72
N LEU A 226 1.30 6.60 -26.72
CA LEU A 226 -0.14 6.69 -26.91
C LEU A 226 -0.61 8.07 -27.41
N VAL A 227 0.07 9.15 -27.00
CA VAL A 227 -0.27 10.52 -27.43
C VAL A 227 0.29 10.86 -28.82
N GLY A 228 1.31 10.13 -29.28
CA GLY A 228 1.97 10.37 -30.55
C GLY A 228 3.19 11.28 -30.44
N GLU A 229 3.77 11.65 -31.59
CA GLU A 229 5.04 12.38 -31.66
C GLU A 229 4.97 13.75 -30.98
N LYS A 230 6.07 14.14 -30.33
CA LYS A 230 6.17 15.43 -29.64
C LYS A 230 6.20 16.56 -30.69
N PRO A 231 5.29 17.55 -30.62
CA PRO A 231 5.26 18.65 -31.57
C PRO A 231 6.47 19.59 -31.39
N TYR A 232 6.87 20.23 -32.48
CA TYR A 232 7.93 21.24 -32.47
C TYR A 232 7.46 22.55 -31.83
N CYS A 233 8.32 23.19 -31.03
CA CYS A 233 8.11 24.50 -30.41
C CYS A 233 9.29 25.40 -30.80
N PRO A 234 9.06 26.53 -31.50
CA PRO A 234 10.13 27.43 -31.91
C PRO A 234 10.73 28.15 -30.69
N SER A 235 12.05 28.34 -30.68
CA SER A 235 12.82 28.92 -29.57
C SER A 235 12.73 30.44 -29.43
N GLU A 236 11.92 31.13 -30.25
CA GLU A 236 11.92 32.59 -30.35
C GLU A 236 10.84 33.22 -29.46
N TYR A 237 11.27 33.69 -28.28
CA TYR A 237 10.49 34.51 -27.36
C TYR A 237 10.38 35.93 -27.93
N ASN A 238 9.16 36.33 -28.30
CA ASN A 238 8.82 37.71 -28.64
C ASN A 238 7.68 38.12 -27.71
N GLU A 239 7.89 39.16 -26.89
CA GLU A 239 6.96 39.59 -25.82
C GLU A 239 5.53 39.91 -26.32
N ASN A 240 5.37 40.09 -27.64
CA ASN A 240 4.11 40.48 -28.28
C ASN A 240 3.40 39.34 -29.06
N LYS A 241 3.85 38.08 -28.94
CA LYS A 241 3.23 36.95 -29.67
C LYS A 241 2.56 35.96 -28.71
N ILE A 242 1.23 35.84 -28.89
CA ILE A 242 0.34 34.86 -28.28
C ILE A 242 0.99 33.47 -28.29
N ASP A 243 1.23 32.95 -27.09
CA ASP A 243 1.55 31.57 -26.69
C ASP A 243 2.06 30.65 -27.83
N SER A 244 3.33 30.82 -28.23
CA SER A 244 3.92 30.18 -29.41
C SER A 244 3.96 28.64 -29.37
N CYS A 245 3.63 28.02 -28.23
CA CYS A 245 3.72 26.57 -28.02
C CYS A 245 2.43 25.94 -27.48
N ILE A 246 1.26 26.43 -27.91
CA ILE A 246 -0.07 25.86 -27.58
C ILE A 246 -0.12 24.35 -27.88
N ALA A 247 0.35 23.91 -29.05
CA ALA A 247 0.34 22.50 -29.43
C ALA A 247 1.19 21.63 -28.49
N MET A 248 2.32 22.16 -28.00
CA MET A 248 3.16 21.48 -27.02
C MET A 248 2.49 21.38 -25.65
N LYS A 249 1.86 22.46 -25.18
CA LYS A 249 1.08 22.46 -23.93
C LYS A 249 -0.07 21.45 -23.99
N GLU A 250 -0.78 21.38 -25.12
CA GLU A 250 -1.87 20.42 -25.30
C GLU A 250 -1.36 18.98 -25.35
N TRP A 251 -0.27 18.72 -26.06
CA TRP A 251 0.39 17.42 -26.09
C TRP A 251 0.84 16.99 -24.69
N GLU A 252 1.45 17.89 -23.93
CA GLU A 252 1.89 17.62 -22.57
C GLU A 252 0.72 17.33 -21.62
N LYS A 253 -0.38 18.09 -21.72
CA LYS A 253 -1.61 17.83 -20.97
C LYS A 253 -2.18 16.44 -21.30
N LYS A 254 -2.24 16.07 -22.58
CA LYS A 254 -2.67 14.73 -23.03
C LYS A 254 -1.74 13.64 -22.49
N ARG A 255 -0.42 13.85 -22.55
CA ARG A 255 0.59 12.90 -22.04
C ARG A 255 0.44 12.68 -20.54
N LEU A 256 0.29 13.75 -19.76
CA LEU A 256 0.08 13.69 -18.32
C LEU A 256 -1.24 12.98 -17.97
N LEU A 257 -2.31 13.25 -18.72
CA LEU A 257 -3.58 12.56 -18.56
C LEU A 257 -3.45 11.05 -18.78
N TRP A 258 -2.79 10.63 -19.86
CA TRP A 258 -2.53 9.22 -20.14
C TRP A 258 -1.62 8.57 -19.11
N LYS A 259 -0.56 9.26 -18.66
CA LYS A 259 0.30 8.80 -17.56
C LYS A 259 -0.54 8.50 -16.31
N LYS A 260 -1.39 9.43 -15.89
CA LYS A 260 -2.27 9.25 -14.71
C LYS A 260 -3.21 8.06 -14.89
N ARG A 261 -3.86 7.92 -16.06
CA ARG A 261 -4.75 6.78 -16.38
C ARG A 261 -4.06 5.42 -16.39
N LEU A 262 -2.79 5.37 -16.79
CA LEU A 262 -2.03 4.13 -16.71
C LEU A 262 -1.71 3.81 -15.25
N LEU A 263 -1.26 4.79 -14.47
CA LEU A 263 -0.90 4.57 -13.07
C LEU A 263 -2.08 4.17 -12.18
N THR A 264 -3.31 4.59 -12.49
CA THR A 264 -4.54 4.14 -11.80
C THR A 264 -4.82 2.64 -11.90
N LEU A 265 -4.04 1.88 -12.66
CA LEU A 265 -4.14 0.41 -12.68
C LEU A 265 -3.31 -0.26 -11.56
N THR A 266 -2.58 0.53 -10.77
CA THR A 266 -1.73 0.00 -9.70
C THR A 266 -2.26 0.40 -8.32
N PRO A 267 -2.28 -0.55 -7.36
CA PRO A 267 -2.61 -0.22 -5.97
C PRO A 267 -1.68 0.86 -5.41
N THR A 268 -0.43 0.88 -5.86
CA THR A 268 0.58 1.85 -5.46
C THR A 268 0.18 3.31 -5.75
N TYR A 269 -0.47 3.58 -6.89
CA TYR A 269 -0.95 4.93 -7.23
C TYR A 269 -2.07 5.38 -6.29
N HIS A 270 -3.04 4.50 -6.03
CA HIS A 270 -4.15 4.79 -5.11
C HIS A 270 -3.67 4.95 -3.66
N TYR A 271 -2.71 4.14 -3.24
CA TYR A 271 -2.04 4.29 -1.95
C TYR A 271 -1.36 5.66 -1.81
N GLY A 272 -0.51 6.04 -2.77
CA GLY A 272 0.14 7.36 -2.77
C GLY A 272 -0.86 8.51 -2.81
N SER A 273 -1.95 8.37 -3.55
CA SER A 273 -3.02 9.38 -3.62
C SER A 273 -3.70 9.56 -2.27
N LEU A 274 -4.11 8.45 -1.63
CA LEU A 274 -4.73 8.49 -0.31
C LEU A 274 -3.82 9.10 0.75
N ILE A 275 -2.52 8.76 0.74
CA ILE A 275 -1.55 9.35 1.68
C ILE A 275 -1.38 10.85 1.44
N THR A 276 -1.30 11.26 0.17
CA THR A 276 -1.23 12.68 -0.21
C THR A 276 -2.48 13.44 0.23
N TYR A 277 -3.67 12.84 0.06
CA TYR A 277 -4.92 13.44 0.53
C TYR A 277 -4.97 13.51 2.05
N VAL A 278 -4.57 12.46 2.78
CA VAL A 278 -4.53 12.44 4.25
C VAL A 278 -3.65 13.55 4.82
N PHE A 279 -2.58 13.94 4.13
CA PHE A 279 -1.71 15.03 4.56
C PHE A 279 -1.91 16.32 3.75
N SER A 280 -3.01 16.46 3.00
CA SER A 280 -3.23 17.63 2.13
C SER A 280 -3.27 18.93 2.91
N GLY A 281 -2.54 19.93 2.43
CA GLY A 281 -2.47 21.27 3.01
C GLY A 281 -2.98 22.35 2.06
N ASP A 282 -3.48 23.44 2.64
CA ASP A 282 -3.79 24.67 1.91
C ASP A 282 -2.59 25.63 1.99
N GLU A 283 -2.06 26.00 0.83
CA GLU A 283 -0.91 26.90 0.72
C GLU A 283 -1.19 28.29 1.30
N LEU A 284 -2.45 28.75 1.29
CA LEU A 284 -2.81 30.08 1.77
C LEU A 284 -2.80 30.16 3.29
N THR A 285 -3.30 29.13 3.97
CA THR A 285 -3.37 29.08 5.43
C THR A 285 -2.13 28.46 6.07
N GLN A 286 -1.29 27.79 5.28
CA GLN A 286 -0.15 26.99 5.76
C GLN A 286 -0.55 25.94 6.80
N ASP A 287 -1.75 25.40 6.63
CA ASP A 287 -2.36 24.43 7.55
C ASP A 287 -3.06 23.30 6.77
N TYR A 288 -3.47 22.28 7.50
CA TYR A 288 -4.24 21.18 6.95
C TYR A 288 -5.60 21.63 6.42
N ILE A 289 -5.95 21.13 5.24
CA ILE A 289 -7.34 21.18 4.75
C ILE A 289 -8.22 20.38 5.72
N PRO A 290 -9.43 20.83 6.08
CA PRO A 290 -10.34 20.08 6.95
C PRO A 290 -10.45 18.60 6.57
N LEU A 291 -10.47 17.72 7.57
CA LEU A 291 -10.37 16.26 7.34
C LEU A 291 -11.52 15.73 6.47
N GLU A 292 -12.71 16.29 6.60
CA GLU A 292 -13.87 15.94 5.76
C GLU A 292 -13.61 16.19 4.28
N GLU A 293 -13.08 17.37 3.95
CA GLU A 293 -12.76 17.76 2.58
C GLU A 293 -11.61 16.90 2.04
N SER A 294 -10.55 16.71 2.83
CA SER A 294 -9.43 15.81 2.52
C SER A 294 -9.89 14.37 2.21
N LEU A 295 -10.80 13.80 3.00
CA LEU A 295 -11.36 12.46 2.76
C LEU A 295 -12.27 12.41 1.53
N SER A 296 -13.01 13.49 1.26
CA SER A 296 -13.89 13.58 0.07
C SER A 296 -13.10 13.48 -1.24
N LEU A 297 -11.87 14.02 -1.28
CA LEU A 297 -10.97 13.92 -2.43
C LEU A 297 -10.51 12.48 -2.70
N GLY A 298 -10.43 11.66 -1.64
CA GLY A 298 -9.94 10.29 -1.68
C GLY A 298 -10.97 9.22 -2.06
N VAL A 299 -12.26 9.55 -2.13
CA VAL A 299 -13.35 8.54 -2.26
C VAL A 299 -13.18 7.66 -3.50
N THR A 300 -12.90 8.24 -4.66
CA THR A 300 -12.71 7.48 -5.90
C THR A 300 -11.52 6.52 -5.80
N SER A 301 -10.40 6.99 -5.26
CA SER A 301 -9.23 6.14 -5.05
C SER A 301 -9.53 5.02 -4.06
N LEU A 302 -10.24 5.31 -2.97
CA LEU A 302 -10.64 4.31 -1.97
C LEU A 302 -11.55 3.23 -2.56
N LEU A 303 -12.51 3.58 -3.41
CA LEU A 303 -13.37 2.61 -4.09
C LEU A 303 -12.59 1.69 -5.02
N ILE A 304 -11.65 2.23 -5.81
CA ILE A 304 -10.80 1.39 -6.68
C ILE A 304 -9.91 0.49 -5.82
N PHE A 305 -9.34 1.03 -4.74
CA PHE A 305 -8.51 0.30 -3.80
C PHE A 305 -9.23 -0.89 -3.14
N LEU A 306 -10.50 -0.71 -2.78
CA LEU A 306 -11.34 -1.80 -2.27
C LEU A 306 -11.65 -2.84 -3.35
N ASN A 307 -11.86 -2.43 -4.60
CA ASN A 307 -12.04 -3.38 -5.71
C ASN A 307 -10.78 -4.22 -5.96
N GLU A 308 -9.60 -3.59 -5.90
CA GLU A 308 -8.31 -4.28 -6.01
C GLU A 308 -8.06 -5.26 -4.86
N LEU A 309 -8.64 -5.02 -3.68
CA LEU A 309 -8.62 -5.97 -2.56
C LEU A 309 -9.51 -7.19 -2.82
N ILE A 310 -10.76 -6.94 -3.25
CA ILE A 310 -11.81 -7.96 -3.35
C ILE A 310 -11.61 -8.88 -4.56
N LEU A 311 -11.17 -8.34 -5.71
CA LEU A 311 -11.09 -9.09 -6.96
C LEU A 311 -10.15 -10.32 -6.87
N PRO A 312 -8.90 -10.20 -6.36
CA PRO A 312 -8.02 -11.36 -6.20
C PRO A 312 -8.57 -12.37 -5.17
N LEU A 313 -9.23 -11.89 -4.12
CA LEU A 313 -9.85 -12.75 -3.11
C LEU A 313 -10.99 -13.58 -3.73
N ALA A 314 -11.85 -12.94 -4.53
CA ALA A 314 -12.92 -13.62 -5.26
C ALA A 314 -12.36 -14.68 -6.24
N LEU A 315 -11.27 -14.36 -6.94
CA LEU A 315 -10.58 -15.32 -7.80
C LEU A 315 -10.06 -16.53 -7.00
N ALA A 316 -9.49 -16.29 -5.82
CA ALA A 316 -9.01 -17.34 -4.94
C ALA A 316 -10.15 -18.25 -4.46
N TYR A 317 -11.29 -17.69 -4.07
CA TYR A 317 -12.49 -18.47 -3.69
C TYR A 317 -12.96 -19.38 -4.81
N ILE A 318 -13.16 -18.82 -6.01
CA ILE A 318 -13.66 -19.58 -7.17
C ILE A 318 -12.71 -20.74 -7.48
N ARG A 319 -11.40 -20.49 -7.48
CA ARG A 319 -10.41 -21.53 -7.78
C ARG A 319 -10.33 -22.60 -6.73
N PHE A 320 -10.29 -22.22 -5.46
CA PHE A 320 -10.21 -23.16 -4.35
C PHE A 320 -11.47 -24.03 -4.22
N ALA A 321 -12.65 -23.49 -4.54
CA ALA A 321 -13.88 -24.26 -4.62
C ALA A 321 -13.79 -25.36 -5.69
N THR A 322 -13.13 -25.09 -6.82
CA THR A 322 -12.96 -26.04 -7.94
C THR A 322 -11.74 -26.96 -7.84
N MET A 323 -10.90 -26.81 -6.80
CA MET A 323 -9.69 -27.62 -6.66
C MET A 323 -10.00 -29.05 -6.17
N ASP A 324 -9.51 -30.04 -6.91
CA ASP A 324 -9.46 -31.43 -6.49
C ASP A 324 -8.29 -31.64 -5.52
N LEU A 325 -8.60 -31.99 -4.29
CA LEU A 325 -7.64 -32.25 -3.21
C LEU A 325 -7.21 -33.72 -3.21
N ASN A 326 -6.60 -34.18 -4.31
CA ASN A 326 -6.03 -35.53 -4.39
C ASN A 326 -4.61 -35.56 -3.81
#